data_AF-A0A841DCR2-F1
#
_entry.id   AF-A0A841DCR2-F1
#
_cell.length_a   1.000
_cell.length_b   1.000
_cell.length_c   1.000
_cell.angle_alpha   90.00
_cell.angle_beta   90.00
_cell.angle_gamma   90.00
#
_symmetry.space_group_name_H-M   'P 1'
#
loop_
_entity.id
_entity.type
_entity.pdbx_description
1 polymer ?
#
loop_
_entity_poly.entity_id
_entity_poly.type
_entity_poly.pdbx_seq_one_letter_code
_entity_poly.pdbx_strand_id
1 'polypeptide(L)'
;MRAYDYVDSHGQTEIGFGVTRLSGFDLLPRIKQINKVKLYRIESGESDLYPRLTPAMTRPIRWDLIEQNYDQMIKYATAIKQGTASTEAILRRFTESAAHPTYQAMLEVGRAQKTIFVARYLRLRELQREIQEGLNVVESSNGANSVIFYGKGGDIATNRREELEMSVLCLRILQAALVYINTLMLQDVLADPEWTELLKPADQRGLTPLFWQHVQPCGEVRLDVAKRLSLGGAAQAPEAGDPD
;
A
#
# COMPACT_ATOMS: atom_id res chain seq x y z
N MET A 1 -4.34 -13.01 -12.35
CA MET A 1 -3.86 -11.70 -11.85
C MET A 1 -3.93 -11.77 -10.32
N ARG A 2 -2.79 -11.81 -9.61
CA ARG A 2 -2.78 -11.79 -8.14
C ARG A 2 -2.96 -10.35 -7.69
N ALA A 3 -3.96 -10.08 -6.85
CA ALA A 3 -4.11 -8.79 -6.19
C ALA A 3 -3.17 -8.73 -4.97
N TYR A 4 -2.58 -7.57 -4.72
CA TYR A 4 -1.63 -7.33 -3.63
C TYR A 4 -2.07 -6.09 -2.85
N ASP A 5 -2.03 -6.18 -1.53
CA ASP A 5 -2.23 -5.04 -0.63
C ASP A 5 -0.95 -4.79 0.16
N TYR A 6 -0.43 -3.56 0.05
CA TYR A 6 0.78 -3.10 0.75
C TYR A 6 0.39 -2.43 2.06
N VAL A 7 0.99 -2.87 3.18
CA VAL A 7 0.67 -2.32 4.51
C VAL A 7 1.94 -2.08 5.32
N ASP A 8 1.95 -1.00 6.12
CA ASP A 8 3.05 -0.69 7.04
C ASP A 8 3.16 -1.71 8.19
N SER A 9 4.22 -1.63 8.99
CA SER A 9 4.55 -2.50 10.12
C SER A 9 3.37 -2.74 11.07
N HIS A 10 2.46 -1.76 11.21
CA HIS A 10 1.25 -1.84 12.04
C HIS A 10 0.17 -2.79 11.48
N GLY A 11 0.19 -3.10 10.18
CA GLY A 11 -0.75 -4.04 9.55
C GLY A 11 -0.27 -5.49 9.51
N GLN A 12 0.86 -5.81 10.15
CA GLN A 12 1.41 -7.17 10.24
C GLN A 12 0.69 -8.05 11.26
N THR A 13 -0.63 -7.94 11.31
CA THR A 13 -1.46 -8.72 12.21
C THR A 13 -1.67 -10.12 11.65
N GLU A 14 -1.69 -11.12 12.53
CA GLU A 14 -1.99 -12.50 12.12
C GLU A 14 -3.36 -12.56 11.44
N ILE A 15 -4.34 -11.83 11.99
CA ILE A 15 -5.68 -11.78 11.40
C ILE A 15 -5.68 -11.18 9.98
N GLY A 16 -4.87 -10.15 9.72
CA GLY A 16 -4.72 -9.58 8.38
C GLY A 16 -4.21 -10.62 7.38
N PHE A 17 -3.15 -11.35 7.74
CA PHE A 17 -2.66 -12.48 6.92
C PHE A 17 -3.71 -13.58 6.73
N GLY A 18 -4.55 -13.84 7.73
CA GLY A 18 -5.62 -14.83 7.65
C GLY A 18 -6.73 -14.41 6.68
N VAL A 19 -7.25 -13.20 6.83
CA VAL A 19 -8.34 -12.65 6.01
C VAL A 19 -7.92 -12.48 4.55
N THR A 20 -6.75 -11.90 4.30
CA THR A 20 -6.20 -11.74 2.94
C THR A 20 -6.06 -13.09 2.24
N ARG A 21 -5.48 -14.09 2.93
CA ARG A 21 -5.33 -15.44 2.40
C ARG A 21 -6.66 -16.09 2.04
N LEU A 22 -7.67 -15.98 2.91
CA LEU A 22 -9.00 -16.53 2.66
C LEU A 22 -9.74 -15.79 1.54
N SER A 23 -9.43 -14.52 1.31
CA SER A 23 -10.05 -13.68 0.30
C SER A 23 -9.38 -13.80 -1.08
N GLY A 24 -8.19 -14.41 -1.15
CA GLY A 24 -7.48 -14.74 -2.38
C GLY A 24 -6.43 -13.72 -2.83
N PHE A 25 -5.99 -12.85 -1.93
CA PHE A 25 -4.91 -11.89 -2.18
C PHE A 25 -3.80 -12.02 -1.13
N ASP A 26 -2.58 -11.61 -1.50
CA ASP A 26 -1.43 -11.68 -0.61
C ASP A 26 -1.21 -10.34 0.08
N LEU A 27 -1.09 -10.37 1.41
CA LEU A 27 -0.65 -9.22 2.20
C LEU A 27 0.89 -9.12 2.12
N LEU A 28 1.40 -7.97 1.68
CA LEU A 28 2.84 -7.75 1.46
C LEU A 28 3.41 -6.63 2.36
N PRO A 29 3.57 -6.88 3.68
CA PRO A 29 4.01 -5.83 4.58
C PRO A 29 5.53 -5.66 4.64
N ARG A 30 5.98 -4.43 4.91
CA ARG A 30 7.41 -4.12 5.16
C ARG A 30 7.85 -4.57 6.54
N ILE A 31 8.78 -5.51 6.64
CA ILE A 31 9.26 -6.00 7.95
C ILE A 31 10.46 -5.17 8.44
N LYS A 32 10.21 -4.22 9.36
CA LYS A 32 11.26 -3.40 10.01
C LYS A 32 12.12 -4.17 11.01
N GLN A 33 11.51 -5.03 11.85
CA GLN A 33 12.19 -5.77 12.93
C GLN A 33 12.15 -7.28 12.66
N ILE A 34 12.78 -7.72 11.57
CA ILE A 34 12.77 -9.13 11.13
C ILE A 34 13.31 -10.08 12.21
N ASN A 35 14.26 -9.61 13.02
CA ASN A 35 14.86 -10.36 14.13
C ASN A 35 13.88 -10.70 15.27
N LYS A 36 12.74 -10.01 15.35
CA LYS A 36 11.68 -10.29 16.34
C LYS A 36 10.59 -11.22 15.78
N VAL A 37 10.55 -11.45 14.47
CA VAL A 37 9.53 -12.27 13.85
C VAL A 37 9.86 -13.74 14.08
N LYS A 38 8.89 -14.49 14.63
CA LYS A 38 9.00 -15.95 14.81
C LYS A 38 8.23 -16.67 13.72
N LEU A 39 8.77 -17.80 13.28
CA LEU A 39 8.15 -18.73 12.33
C LEU A 39 7.34 -19.78 13.09
N TYR A 40 6.12 -20.07 12.66
CA TYR A 40 5.32 -21.14 13.27
C TYR A 40 5.73 -22.49 12.67
N ARG A 41 5.83 -23.52 13.51
CA ARG A 41 6.09 -24.89 13.03
C ARG A 41 4.87 -25.45 12.31
N ILE A 42 5.10 -26.36 11.37
CA ILE A 42 4.00 -27.03 10.66
C ILE A 42 3.38 -28.04 11.61
N GLU A 43 4.17 -28.95 12.18
CA GLU A 43 3.67 -29.98 13.09
C GLU A 43 4.45 -30.09 14.40
N SER A 44 3.85 -30.78 15.36
CA SER A 44 4.50 -31.19 16.60
C SER A 44 5.58 -32.24 16.29
N GLY A 45 6.82 -32.00 16.71
CA GLY A 45 7.94 -32.95 16.52
C GLY A 45 8.99 -32.51 15.48
N GLU A 46 8.74 -31.46 14.70
CA GLU A 46 9.69 -30.98 13.67
C GLU A 46 10.87 -30.15 14.21
N SER A 47 11.10 -30.13 15.53
CA SER A 47 12.21 -29.38 16.16
C SER A 47 13.56 -29.67 15.50
N ASP A 48 13.76 -30.94 15.16
CA ASP A 48 15.08 -31.46 14.80
C ASP A 48 15.33 -31.39 13.29
N LEU A 49 14.28 -31.10 12.50
CA LEU A 49 14.40 -30.93 11.04
C LEU A 49 15.13 -29.63 10.67
N TYR A 50 15.07 -28.61 11.52
CA TYR A 50 15.66 -27.30 11.26
C TYR A 50 16.50 -26.76 12.43
N PRO A 51 17.63 -27.40 12.80
CA PRO A 51 18.40 -27.07 14.01
C PRO A 51 18.89 -25.62 14.06
N ARG A 52 19.20 -25.04 12.89
CA ARG A 52 19.66 -23.64 12.78
C ARG A 52 18.52 -22.62 12.87
N LEU A 53 17.29 -23.03 12.63
CA LEU A 53 16.10 -22.16 12.68
C LEU A 53 15.35 -22.28 14.01
N THR A 54 15.67 -23.27 14.85
CA THR A 54 15.04 -23.47 16.16
C THR A 54 14.90 -22.18 16.99
N PRO A 55 15.90 -21.29 17.09
CA PRO A 55 15.76 -20.04 17.84
C PRO A 55 14.75 -19.06 17.24
N ALA A 56 14.49 -19.15 15.93
CA ALA A 56 13.55 -18.33 15.19
C ALA A 56 12.16 -18.95 15.07
N MET A 57 11.96 -20.19 15.56
CA MET A 57 10.67 -20.89 15.49
C MET A 57 9.88 -20.80 16.80
N THR A 58 8.56 -20.94 16.72
CA THR A 58 7.64 -20.96 17.86
C THR A 58 6.75 -22.22 17.81
N ARG A 59 5.72 -22.31 18.66
CA ARG A 59 4.75 -23.42 18.70
C ARG A 59 4.21 -23.81 17.30
N PRO A 60 3.78 -25.08 17.12
CA PRO A 60 3.14 -25.50 15.87
C PRO A 60 1.79 -24.79 15.65
N ILE A 61 1.38 -24.75 14.38
CA ILE A 61 0.05 -24.32 13.94
C ILE A 61 -0.97 -25.33 14.45
N ARG A 62 -2.10 -24.85 14.97
CA ARG A 62 -3.20 -25.70 15.42
C ARG A 62 -4.15 -26.00 14.26
N TRP A 63 -3.83 -27.01 13.46
CA TRP A 63 -4.61 -27.41 12.28
C TRP A 63 -6.04 -27.83 12.63
N ASP A 64 -6.23 -28.51 13.76
CA ASP A 64 -7.56 -28.97 14.21
C ASP A 64 -8.56 -27.81 14.34
N LEU A 65 -8.10 -26.63 14.82
CA LEU A 65 -8.96 -25.45 14.93
C LEU A 65 -9.38 -24.90 13.56
N ILE A 66 -8.47 -24.98 12.58
CA ILE A 66 -8.73 -24.56 11.19
C ILE A 66 -9.77 -25.49 10.58
N GLU A 67 -9.60 -26.80 10.76
CA GLU A 67 -10.52 -27.82 10.25
C GLU A 67 -11.92 -27.68 10.85
N GLN A 68 -12.03 -27.60 12.18
CA GLN A 68 -13.31 -27.48 12.89
C GLN A 68 -14.09 -26.21 12.55
N ASN A 69 -13.44 -25.16 12.04
CA ASN A 69 -14.07 -23.87 11.75
C ASN A 69 -13.99 -23.49 10.28
N TYR A 70 -13.62 -24.41 9.39
CA TYR A 70 -13.37 -24.13 7.98
C TYR A 70 -14.56 -23.42 7.30
N ASP A 71 -15.74 -24.03 7.37
CA ASP A 71 -16.95 -23.51 6.72
C ASP A 71 -17.30 -22.11 7.21
N GLN A 72 -17.18 -21.88 8.52
CA GLN A 72 -17.48 -20.59 9.13
C GLN A 72 -16.47 -19.52 8.69
N MET A 73 -15.17 -19.86 8.59
CA MET A 73 -14.15 -18.95 8.08
C MET A 73 -14.42 -18.55 6.63
N ILE A 74 -14.73 -19.53 5.76
CA ILE A 74 -15.03 -19.28 4.35
C ILE A 74 -16.30 -18.43 4.21
N LYS A 75 -17.33 -18.66 5.03
CA LYS A 75 -18.54 -17.85 5.05
C LYS A 75 -18.25 -16.39 5.37
N TYR A 76 -17.43 -16.12 6.39
CA TYR A 76 -17.04 -14.74 6.73
C TYR A 76 -16.16 -14.09 5.66
N ALA A 77 -15.18 -14.81 5.12
CA ALA A 77 -14.34 -14.30 4.04
C ALA A 77 -15.18 -13.97 2.78
N THR A 78 -16.17 -14.81 2.47
CA THR A 78 -17.10 -14.58 1.37
C THR A 78 -17.99 -13.37 1.63
N ALA A 79 -18.47 -13.18 2.87
CA ALA A 79 -19.27 -12.00 3.24
C ALA A 79 -18.48 -10.70 3.11
N ILE A 80 -17.20 -10.71 3.52
CA ILE A 80 -16.27 -9.58 3.31
C ILE A 80 -16.12 -9.30 1.80
N LYS A 81 -15.85 -10.34 1.01
CA LYS A 81 -15.64 -10.22 -0.43
C LYS A 81 -16.87 -9.73 -1.19
N GLN A 82 -18.08 -10.12 -0.74
CA GLN A 82 -19.35 -9.70 -1.32
C GLN A 82 -19.83 -8.33 -0.80
N GLY A 83 -19.13 -7.73 0.16
CA GLY A 83 -19.53 -6.45 0.78
C GLY A 83 -20.81 -6.54 1.62
N THR A 84 -21.30 -7.75 1.92
CA THR A 84 -22.51 -7.97 2.73
C THR A 84 -22.26 -7.72 4.22
N ALA A 85 -20.99 -7.69 4.63
CA ALA A 85 -20.54 -7.19 5.92
C ALA A 85 -19.16 -6.54 5.79
N SER A 86 -18.92 -5.42 6.49
CA SER A 86 -17.60 -4.80 6.48
C SER A 86 -16.60 -5.63 7.30
N THR A 87 -15.34 -5.65 6.86
CA THR A 87 -14.24 -6.29 7.60
C THR A 87 -14.17 -5.79 9.04
N GLU A 88 -14.37 -4.48 9.24
CA GLU A 88 -14.39 -3.84 10.55
C GLU A 88 -15.53 -4.35 11.45
N ALA A 89 -16.75 -4.50 10.92
CA ALA A 89 -17.88 -5.03 11.68
C ALA A 89 -17.67 -6.49 12.10
N ILE A 90 -17.07 -7.31 11.22
CA ILE A 90 -16.73 -8.70 11.52
C ILE A 90 -15.62 -8.77 12.57
N LEU A 91 -14.55 -8.00 12.41
CA LEU A 91 -13.44 -7.94 13.37
C LEU A 91 -13.89 -7.42 14.73
N ARG A 92 -14.73 -6.37 14.76
CA ARG A 92 -15.28 -5.81 16.00
C ARG A 92 -16.07 -6.85 16.79
N ARG A 93 -16.93 -7.62 16.10
CA ARG A 93 -17.70 -8.72 16.70
C ARG A 93 -16.81 -9.82 17.26
N PHE A 94 -15.62 -10.03 16.69
CA PHE A 94 -14.65 -10.98 17.22
C PHE A 94 -13.80 -10.43 18.37
N THR A 95 -13.52 -9.12 18.39
CA THR A 95 -12.78 -8.49 19.51
C THR A 95 -13.63 -8.32 20.76
N GLU A 96 -14.95 -8.14 20.61
CA GLU A 96 -15.89 -8.10 21.75
C GLU A 96 -16.00 -9.47 22.45
N SER A 97 -15.68 -10.56 21.75
CA SER A 97 -15.61 -11.92 22.29
C SER A 97 -14.36 -12.63 21.76
N ALA A 98 -13.18 -12.21 22.23
CA ALA A 98 -11.87 -12.73 21.81
C ALA A 98 -11.70 -14.27 21.90
N ALA A 99 -12.67 -14.96 22.50
CA ALA A 99 -12.77 -16.41 22.61
C ALA A 99 -13.50 -17.09 21.43
N HIS A 100 -14.00 -16.36 20.43
CA HIS A 100 -14.76 -16.99 19.33
C HIS A 100 -13.90 -18.01 18.55
N PRO A 101 -14.29 -19.30 18.47
CA PRO A 101 -13.49 -20.36 17.85
C PRO A 101 -13.07 -20.04 16.41
N THR A 102 -13.97 -19.45 15.62
CA THR A 102 -13.65 -19.03 14.24
C THR A 102 -12.59 -17.95 14.15
N TYR A 103 -12.58 -16.99 15.08
CA TYR A 103 -11.53 -15.95 15.10
C TYR A 103 -10.16 -16.57 15.42
N GLN A 104 -10.13 -17.51 16.37
CA GLN A 104 -8.93 -18.27 16.69
C GLN A 104 -8.43 -19.08 15.49
N ALA A 105 -9.34 -19.70 14.74
CA ALA A 105 -9.01 -20.42 13.50
C ALA A 105 -8.43 -19.48 12.42
N MET A 106 -9.03 -18.30 12.22
CA MET A 106 -8.49 -17.30 11.28
C MET A 106 -7.09 -16.82 11.68
N LEU A 107 -6.83 -16.68 12.99
CA LEU A 107 -5.49 -16.37 13.49
C LEU A 107 -4.48 -17.50 13.18
N GLU A 108 -4.86 -18.78 13.31
CA GLU A 108 -3.98 -19.90 12.94
C GLU A 108 -3.68 -19.92 11.42
N VAL A 109 -4.69 -19.68 10.57
CA VAL A 109 -4.47 -19.51 9.12
C VAL A 109 -3.51 -18.34 8.86
N GLY A 110 -3.71 -17.23 9.57
CA GLY A 110 -2.85 -16.07 9.53
C GLY A 110 -1.40 -16.33 9.91
N ARG A 111 -1.17 -17.13 10.96
CA ARG A 111 0.17 -17.57 11.40
C ARG A 111 0.85 -18.44 10.36
N ALA A 112 0.10 -19.34 9.72
CA ALA A 112 0.60 -20.15 8.62
C ALA A 112 1.03 -19.29 7.43
N GLN A 113 0.14 -18.41 6.97
CA GLN A 113 0.42 -17.52 5.85
C GLN A 113 1.58 -16.55 6.17
N LYS A 114 1.63 -15.99 7.38
CA LYS A 114 2.74 -15.15 7.83
C LYS A 114 4.06 -15.90 7.79
N THR A 115 4.09 -17.16 8.22
CA THR A 115 5.30 -18.00 8.17
C THR A 115 5.77 -18.21 6.73
N ILE A 116 4.85 -18.54 5.81
CA ILE A 116 5.13 -18.68 4.37
C ILE A 116 5.67 -17.36 3.80
N PHE A 117 5.02 -16.24 4.12
CA PHE A 117 5.43 -14.91 3.67
C PHE A 117 6.85 -14.58 4.14
N VAL A 118 7.14 -14.75 5.43
CA VAL A 118 8.47 -14.45 6.00
C VAL A 118 9.54 -15.34 5.38
N ALA A 119 9.27 -16.63 5.18
CA ALA A 119 10.21 -17.53 4.52
C ALA A 119 10.51 -17.10 3.08
N ARG A 120 9.47 -16.69 2.31
CA ARG A 120 9.64 -16.12 0.97
C ARG A 120 10.41 -14.81 1.00
N TYR A 121 10.06 -13.92 1.92
CA TYR A 121 10.70 -12.60 2.09
C TYR A 121 12.19 -12.73 2.38
N LEU A 122 12.58 -13.67 3.26
CA LEU A 122 13.98 -13.93 3.58
C LEU A 122 14.75 -14.55 2.40
N ARG A 123 14.08 -15.36 1.57
CA ARG A 123 14.71 -16.06 0.44
C ARG A 123 14.84 -15.22 -0.82
N LEU A 124 13.83 -14.38 -1.13
CA LEU A 124 13.68 -13.72 -2.42
C LEU A 124 13.98 -12.23 -2.30
N ARG A 125 15.12 -11.80 -2.83
CA ARG A 125 15.52 -10.38 -2.81
C ARG A 125 14.65 -9.50 -3.71
N GLU A 126 14.10 -10.06 -4.78
CA GLU A 126 13.15 -9.37 -5.66
C GLU A 126 11.88 -8.97 -4.91
N LEU A 127 11.34 -9.87 -4.10
CA LEU A 127 10.16 -9.60 -3.27
C LEU A 127 10.43 -8.46 -2.25
N GLN A 128 11.63 -8.39 -1.68
CA GLN A 128 12.00 -7.30 -0.78
C GLN A 128 12.04 -5.95 -1.50
N ARG A 129 12.55 -5.93 -2.74
CA ARG A 129 12.59 -4.71 -3.58
C ARG A 129 11.19 -4.26 -3.96
N GLU A 130 10.36 -5.17 -4.45
CA GLU A 130 8.95 -4.90 -4.80
C GLU A 130 8.18 -4.29 -3.62
N ILE A 131 8.34 -4.85 -2.42
CA ILE A 131 7.70 -4.31 -1.21
C ILE A 131 8.22 -2.92 -0.88
N GLN A 132 9.54 -2.70 -0.95
CA GLN A 132 10.13 -1.39 -0.64
C GLN A 132 9.70 -0.33 -1.67
N GLU A 133 9.66 -0.68 -2.95
CA GLU A 133 9.18 0.18 -4.03
C GLU A 133 7.70 0.53 -3.85
N GLY A 134 6.85 -0.47 -3.58
CA GLY A 134 5.42 -0.26 -3.32
C GLY A 134 5.15 0.64 -2.11
N LEU A 135 5.89 0.47 -1.01
CA LEU A 135 5.76 1.37 0.14
C LEU A 135 6.27 2.78 -0.13
N ASN A 136 7.37 2.93 -0.88
CA ASN A 136 7.87 4.26 -1.25
C ASN A 136 6.80 5.05 -2.03
N VAL A 137 6.04 4.40 -2.91
CA VAL A 137 4.91 5.02 -3.62
C VAL A 137 3.83 5.50 -2.67
N VAL A 138 3.45 4.66 -1.68
CA VAL A 138 2.42 5.02 -0.69
C VAL A 138 2.89 6.13 0.26
N GLU A 139 4.12 6.05 0.77
CA GLU A 139 4.73 7.09 1.62
C GLU A 139 4.84 8.42 0.87
N SER A 140 5.25 8.37 -0.39
CA SER A 140 5.32 9.52 -1.28
C SER A 140 3.95 10.14 -1.55
N SER A 141 2.94 9.32 -1.83
CA SER A 141 1.55 9.76 -1.96
C SER A 141 1.02 10.42 -0.67
N ASN A 142 1.38 9.89 0.50
CA ASN A 142 1.02 10.47 1.79
C ASN A 142 1.76 11.80 2.05
N GLY A 143 3.01 11.94 1.62
CA GLY A 143 3.74 13.21 1.65
C GLY A 143 3.07 14.29 0.79
N ALA A 144 2.57 13.92 -0.39
CA ALA A 144 1.77 14.84 -1.20
C ALA A 144 0.46 15.25 -0.50
N ASN A 145 -0.18 14.33 0.25
CA ASN A 145 -1.40 14.66 1.00
C ASN A 145 -1.19 15.72 2.07
N SER A 146 -0.08 15.69 2.81
CA SER A 146 0.18 16.69 3.86
C SER A 146 0.40 18.09 3.29
N VAL A 147 0.95 18.19 2.08
CA VAL A 147 1.12 19.46 1.35
C VAL A 147 -0.21 19.97 0.81
N ILE A 148 -1.07 19.10 0.28
CA ILE A 148 -2.38 19.49 -0.25
C ILE A 148 -3.34 19.87 0.89
N PHE A 149 -3.27 19.21 2.05
CA PHE A 149 -4.11 19.46 3.23
C PHE A 149 -3.56 20.53 4.21
N TYR A 150 -2.61 21.35 3.76
CA TYR A 150 -1.87 22.29 4.60
C TYR A 150 -2.73 23.26 5.45
N GLY A 151 -3.97 23.55 5.04
CA GLY A 151 -4.83 24.56 5.66
C GLY A 151 -5.37 24.29 7.08
N LYS A 152 -5.25 23.07 7.64
CA LYS A 152 -5.70 22.73 9.02
C LYS A 152 -4.88 21.61 9.70
N GLY A 153 -3.60 21.44 9.33
CA GLY A 153 -2.76 20.41 9.95
C GLY A 153 -3.15 18.96 9.63
N GLY A 154 -3.94 18.72 8.59
CA GLY A 154 -4.37 17.38 8.18
C GLY A 154 -5.59 16.81 8.91
N ASP A 155 -6.13 17.50 9.92
CA ASP A 155 -7.31 17.04 10.65
C ASP A 155 -8.61 17.56 10.01
N ILE A 156 -9.40 16.63 9.47
CA ILE A 156 -10.79 16.90 9.10
C ILE A 156 -11.59 16.95 10.40
N ALA A 157 -11.78 18.15 10.95
CA ALA A 157 -12.55 18.40 12.17
C ALA A 157 -14.07 18.26 11.96
N THR A 158 -14.51 17.20 11.26
CA THR A 158 -15.93 16.93 11.01
C THR A 158 -16.21 15.45 11.25
N ASN A 159 -17.14 15.17 12.18
CA ASN A 159 -17.65 13.82 12.47
C ASN A 159 -18.70 13.32 11.44
N ARG A 160 -18.84 13.99 10.28
CA ARG A 160 -19.82 13.64 9.24
C ARG A 160 -19.12 12.84 8.16
N ARG A 161 -19.58 11.59 8.01
CA ARG A 161 -19.02 10.62 7.08
C ARG A 161 -19.01 11.09 5.63
N GLU A 162 -20.07 11.75 5.17
CA GLU A 162 -20.18 12.26 3.79
C GLU A 162 -19.13 13.35 3.49
N GLU A 163 -18.87 14.26 4.43
CA GLU A 163 -17.86 15.31 4.26
C GLU A 163 -16.44 14.73 4.29
N LEU A 164 -16.20 13.69 5.10
CA LEU A 164 -14.95 12.92 5.10
C LEU A 164 -14.74 12.19 3.76
N GLU A 165 -15.75 11.46 3.28
CA GLU A 165 -15.70 10.72 2.01
C GLU A 165 -15.45 11.67 0.84
N MET A 166 -16.18 12.79 0.76
CA MET A 166 -15.98 13.81 -0.26
C MET A 166 -14.59 14.43 -0.21
N SER A 167 -14.07 14.73 0.99
CA SER A 167 -12.72 15.26 1.16
C SER A 167 -11.64 14.29 0.66
N VAL A 168 -11.79 12.99 0.95
CA VAL A 168 -10.87 11.94 0.46
C VAL A 168 -10.94 11.80 -1.06
N LEU A 169 -12.14 11.87 -1.65
CA LEU A 169 -12.31 11.82 -3.11
C LEU A 169 -11.68 13.03 -3.81
N CYS A 170 -11.92 14.25 -3.30
CA CYS A 170 -11.30 15.47 -3.82
C CYS A 170 -9.77 15.40 -3.73
N LEU A 171 -9.24 14.93 -2.60
CA LEU A 171 -7.81 14.72 -2.42
C LEU A 171 -7.25 13.75 -3.47
N ARG A 172 -7.96 12.64 -3.71
CA ARG A 172 -7.54 11.65 -4.70
C ARG A 172 -7.43 12.24 -6.11
N ILE A 173 -8.37 13.12 -6.48
CA ILE A 173 -8.34 13.83 -7.77
C ILE A 173 -7.13 14.77 -7.83
N LEU A 174 -6.89 15.56 -6.77
CA LEU A 174 -5.75 16.47 -6.71
C LEU A 174 -4.41 15.74 -6.77
N GLN A 175 -4.28 14.62 -6.07
CA GLN A 175 -3.11 13.75 -6.16
C GLN A 175 -2.90 13.24 -7.60
N ALA A 176 -3.96 12.74 -8.24
CA ALA A 176 -3.87 12.23 -9.61
C ALA A 176 -3.46 13.34 -10.59
N ALA A 177 -4.02 14.55 -10.44
CA ALA A 177 -3.67 15.71 -11.24
C ALA A 177 -2.21 16.15 -11.04
N LEU A 178 -1.73 16.16 -9.78
CA LEU A 178 -0.33 16.48 -9.48
C LEU A 178 0.64 15.48 -10.13
N VAL A 179 0.38 14.18 -9.94
CA VAL A 179 1.21 13.13 -10.55
C VAL A 179 1.20 13.22 -12.08
N TYR A 180 0.06 13.57 -12.67
CA TYR A 180 -0.06 13.79 -14.10
C TYR A 180 0.83 14.95 -14.58
N ILE A 181 0.75 16.11 -13.92
CA ILE A 181 1.60 17.28 -14.25
C ILE A 181 3.09 16.93 -14.08
N ASN A 182 3.46 16.27 -12.99
CA ASN A 182 4.85 15.84 -12.75
C ASN A 182 5.34 14.89 -13.84
N THR A 183 4.46 14.02 -14.35
CA THR A 183 4.78 13.12 -15.46
C THR A 183 5.06 13.92 -16.74
N LEU A 184 4.25 14.92 -17.06
CA LEU A 184 4.47 15.80 -18.21
C LEU A 184 5.79 16.58 -18.08
N MET A 185 6.08 17.14 -16.90
CA MET A 185 7.34 17.83 -16.63
C MET A 185 8.54 16.90 -16.80
N LEU A 186 8.45 15.66 -16.32
CA LEU A 186 9.50 14.65 -16.49
C LEU A 186 9.69 14.30 -17.97
N GLN A 187 8.61 14.12 -18.71
CA GLN A 187 8.66 13.85 -20.14
C GLN A 187 9.33 14.99 -20.91
N ASP A 188 9.02 16.24 -20.57
CA ASP A 188 9.66 17.41 -21.18
C ASP A 188 11.16 17.46 -20.92
N VAL A 189 11.58 17.24 -19.66
CA VAL A 189 13.02 17.22 -19.31
C VAL A 189 13.73 16.06 -20.00
N LEU A 190 13.12 14.87 -20.04
CA LEU A 190 13.70 13.69 -20.68
C LEU A 190 13.66 13.74 -22.22
N ALA A 191 12.89 14.66 -22.81
CA ALA A 191 12.89 14.88 -24.25
C ALA A 191 14.15 15.63 -24.72
N ASP A 192 14.87 16.28 -23.81
CA ASP A 192 16.14 16.93 -24.12
C ASP A 192 17.26 15.87 -24.31
N PRO A 193 17.92 15.83 -25.48
CA PRO A 193 18.96 14.86 -25.80
C PRO A 193 20.11 14.81 -24.80
N GLU A 194 20.42 15.90 -24.09
CA GLU A 194 21.51 15.94 -23.10
C GLU A 194 21.34 14.87 -22.00
N TRP A 195 20.09 14.60 -21.60
CA TRP A 195 19.80 13.59 -20.56
C TRP A 195 19.95 12.15 -21.04
N THR A 196 19.90 11.92 -22.36
CA THR A 196 19.99 10.58 -22.94
C THR A 196 21.36 9.96 -22.70
N GLU A 197 22.43 10.76 -22.75
CA GLU A 197 23.80 10.29 -22.52
C GLU A 197 24.21 10.34 -21.04
N LEU A 198 23.56 11.19 -20.23
CA LEU A 198 23.87 11.37 -18.81
C LEU A 198 23.22 10.31 -17.91
N LEU A 199 22.01 9.84 -18.23
CA LEU A 199 21.25 8.92 -17.38
C LEU A 199 21.69 7.47 -17.58
N LYS A 200 22.19 6.84 -16.52
CA LYS A 200 22.51 5.41 -16.52
C LYS A 200 21.23 4.58 -16.33
N PRO A 201 21.26 3.27 -16.64
CA PRO A 201 20.13 2.37 -16.37
C PRO A 201 19.70 2.35 -14.89
N ALA A 202 20.61 2.69 -13.96
CA ALA A 202 20.26 2.82 -12.55
C ALA A 202 19.45 4.08 -12.25
N ASP A 203 19.74 5.19 -12.93
CA ASP A 203 19.08 6.48 -12.74
C ASP A 203 17.67 6.44 -13.34
N GLN A 204 17.53 5.81 -14.52
CA GLN A 204 16.23 5.59 -15.17
C GLN A 204 15.26 4.78 -14.29
N ARG A 205 15.78 3.80 -13.52
CA ARG A 205 14.97 3.05 -12.55
C ARG A 205 14.52 3.87 -11.34
N GLY A 206 15.23 4.95 -11.03
CA GLY A 206 14.91 5.85 -9.92
C GLY A 206 13.91 6.96 -10.27
N LEU A 207 13.57 7.11 -11.56
CA LEU A 207 12.63 8.14 -12.01
C LEU A 207 11.24 7.87 -11.45
N THR A 208 10.69 8.87 -10.78
CA THR A 208 9.35 8.81 -10.21
C THR A 208 8.67 10.16 -10.39
N PRO A 209 7.39 10.20 -10.84
CA PRO A 209 6.62 11.44 -10.88
C PRO A 209 6.08 11.83 -9.48
N LEU A 210 6.44 11.10 -8.43
CA LEU A 210 5.90 11.28 -7.10
C LEU A 210 6.78 12.21 -6.23
N PHE A 211 7.02 13.43 -6.72
CA PHE A 211 7.72 14.49 -5.98
C PHE A 211 6.84 15.74 -5.87
N TRP A 212 6.99 16.50 -4.78
CA TRP A 212 6.13 17.66 -4.48
C TRP A 212 6.91 18.91 -4.06
N GLN A 213 8.25 18.88 -4.13
CA GLN A 213 9.11 19.98 -3.68
C GLN A 213 8.91 21.29 -4.47
N HIS A 214 8.43 21.20 -5.71
CA HIS A 214 8.12 22.35 -6.56
C HIS A 214 6.70 22.89 -6.37
N VAL A 215 5.85 22.19 -5.59
CA VAL A 215 4.46 22.59 -5.35
C VAL A 215 4.46 23.61 -4.23
N GLN A 216 3.94 24.81 -4.52
CA GLN A 216 3.77 25.85 -3.51
C GLN A 216 2.32 25.83 -3.00
N PRO A 217 2.06 25.33 -1.76
CA PRO A 217 0.71 25.17 -1.24
C PRO A 217 0.07 26.49 -0.80
N CYS A 218 0.86 27.54 -0.56
CA CYS A 218 0.37 28.85 -0.15
C CYS A 218 0.95 29.96 -1.02
N GLY A 219 0.05 30.76 -1.58
CA GLY A 219 0.36 31.92 -2.40
C GLY A 219 -0.92 32.51 -2.99
N GLU A 220 -0.81 33.70 -3.58
CA GLU A 220 -1.89 34.27 -4.38
C GLU A 220 -1.90 33.57 -5.74
N VAL A 221 -2.92 32.76 -6.00
CA VAL A 221 -3.10 32.12 -7.31
C VAL A 221 -4.09 32.95 -8.11
N ARG A 222 -3.59 33.64 -9.14
CA ARG A 222 -4.45 34.25 -10.16
C ARG A 222 -4.83 33.17 -11.15
N LEU A 223 -6.02 32.60 -10.96
CA LEU A 223 -6.58 31.58 -11.83
C LEU A 223 -7.09 32.23 -13.12
N ASP A 224 -6.39 31.96 -14.21
CA ASP A 224 -6.89 32.18 -15.56
C ASP A 224 -7.21 30.80 -16.17
N VAL A 225 -8.50 30.51 -16.31
CA VAL A 225 -8.99 29.22 -16.80
C VAL A 225 -8.73 29.03 -18.31
N ALA A 226 -8.42 30.12 -19.04
CA ALA A 226 -8.06 30.06 -20.44
C ALA A 226 -6.57 29.75 -20.65
N LYS A 227 -5.73 30.07 -19.66
CA LYS A 227 -4.28 29.85 -19.72
C LYS A 227 -3.93 28.39 -19.46
N ARG A 228 -3.26 27.74 -20.42
CA ARG A 228 -2.73 26.38 -20.27
C ARG A 228 -1.25 26.39 -19.88
N LEU A 229 -0.82 25.31 -19.22
CA LEU A 229 0.58 25.05 -18.94
C LEU A 229 1.31 24.77 -20.26
N SER A 230 2.45 25.41 -20.49
CA SER A 230 3.34 25.17 -21.63
C SER A 230 4.26 23.98 -21.32
N LEU A 231 3.65 22.80 -21.18
CA LEU A 231 4.33 21.52 -20.99
C LEU A 231 4.01 20.62 -22.18
N GLY A 232 4.98 19.85 -22.65
CA GLY A 232 4.85 18.92 -23.77
C GLY A 232 5.20 19.53 -25.11
N GLY A 233 6.48 19.92 -25.35
CA GLY A 233 7.12 20.13 -26.67
C GLY A 233 6.40 20.97 -27.76
N ALA A 234 5.20 21.47 -27.51
CA ALA A 234 4.47 22.39 -28.36
C ALA A 234 5.07 23.76 -28.07
N ALA A 235 6.20 24.02 -28.73
CA ALA A 235 6.63 25.37 -29.03
C ALA A 235 5.38 26.17 -29.42
N GLN A 236 5.13 27.23 -28.67
CA GLN A 236 4.12 28.23 -29.00
C GLN A 236 4.25 28.55 -30.49
N ALA A 237 3.21 28.23 -31.26
CA ALA A 237 3.11 28.80 -32.60
C ALA A 237 3.12 30.32 -32.41
N PRO A 238 3.99 31.07 -33.11
CA PRO A 238 4.00 32.52 -32.98
C PRO A 238 2.61 33.01 -33.40
N GLU A 239 1.97 33.82 -32.55
CA GLU A 239 0.78 34.57 -32.93
C GLU A 239 1.12 35.30 -34.24
N ALA A 240 0.33 35.03 -35.27
CA ALA A 240 0.46 35.68 -36.55
C ALA A 240 0.36 37.20 -36.31
N GLY A 241 1.40 37.92 -36.73
CA GLY A 241 1.48 39.36 -36.60
C GLY A 241 0.23 40.03 -37.14
N ASP A 242 -0.29 40.98 -36.37
CA ASP A 242 -1.33 41.91 -36.77
C ASP A 242 -0.82 42.71 -37.98
N PRO A 243 -1.51 42.70 -39.13
CA PRO A 243 -1.18 43.60 -40.23
C PRO A 243 -1.83 44.97 -39.96
N ASP A 244 -0.97 45.98 -39.78
CA ASP A 244 -1.19 47.45 -39.85
C ASP A 244 -2.61 48.03 -39.67
#